data_AF-A0A7V4HEJ7-F1
#
_entry.id   AF-A0A7V4HEJ7-F1
#
_cell.length_a   1.000
_cell.length_b   1.000
_cell.length_c   1.000
_cell.angle_alpha   90.00
_cell.angle_beta   90.00
_cell.angle_gamma   90.00
#
_symmetry.space_group_name_H-M   'P 1'
#
loop_
_entity.id
_entity.type
_entity.pdbx_description
1 polymer ?
#
loop_
_entity_poly.entity_id
_entity_poly.type
_entity_poly.pdbx_seq_one_letter_code
_entity_poly.pdbx_strand_id
1 'polypeptide(L)'
;MTSSGCQKSILVILAILFAAAVILAGASVLSVLRQASHQNFADNIPASLEEAASMISGSVVYQRESETLVESIYRTEIGSRGQVLLAKDGRYPRWSPDGSKIAFIRRGSVMLMNRDGTDLRELAPDAGARAIAYHPNGREILFTTGEKIMSVDIPTRLVREVTNGMTFAGMDINESGDRLLVSARGRVIYAANM
;
A
#
# COMPACT_ATOMS: atom_id res chain seq x y z
N MET A 1 -31.88 60.58 -39.96
CA MET A 1 -31.62 60.46 -38.51
C MET A 1 -32.70 59.58 -37.92
N THR A 2 -32.38 58.31 -37.59
CA THR A 2 -33.01 57.44 -36.58
C THR A 2 -32.67 55.98 -36.89
N SER A 3 -31.77 55.37 -36.11
CA SER A 3 -31.71 53.92 -35.87
C SER A 3 -30.56 53.62 -34.89
N SER A 4 -30.67 54.14 -33.66
CA SER A 4 -29.77 53.79 -32.55
C SER A 4 -30.51 53.16 -31.37
N GLY A 5 -31.77 52.75 -31.58
CA GLY A 5 -32.63 52.16 -30.55
C GLY A 5 -32.65 50.63 -30.51
N CYS A 6 -32.18 49.94 -31.55
CA CYS A 6 -32.33 48.48 -31.64
C CYS A 6 -31.13 47.70 -31.05
N GLN A 7 -29.91 48.26 -31.06
CA GLN A 7 -28.72 47.54 -30.60
C GLN A 7 -28.46 47.62 -29.08
N LYS A 8 -28.99 48.62 -28.37
CA LYS A 8 -28.80 48.73 -26.91
C LYS A 8 -29.72 47.80 -26.11
N SER A 9 -30.88 47.42 -26.67
CA SER A 9 -31.86 46.55 -26.00
C SER A 9 -31.52 45.06 -26.09
N ILE A 10 -30.83 44.63 -27.15
CA ILE A 10 -30.47 43.22 -27.36
C ILE A 10 -29.30 42.78 -26.47
N LEU A 11 -28.32 43.67 -26.20
CA LEU A 11 -27.20 43.37 -25.31
C LEU A 11 -27.60 43.26 -23.83
N VAL A 12 -28.61 44.01 -23.38
CA VAL A 12 -29.08 43.95 -21.98
C VAL A 12 -29.87 42.66 -21.70
N ILE A 13 -30.64 42.15 -22.67
CA ILE A 13 -31.41 40.91 -22.54
C ILE A 13 -30.49 39.67 -22.53
N LEU A 14 -29.42 39.67 -23.34
CA LEU A 14 -28.44 38.57 -23.37
C LEU A 14 -27.57 38.50 -22.10
N ALA A 15 -27.24 39.64 -21.48
CA ALA A 15 -26.48 39.67 -20.21
C ALA A 15 -27.32 39.18 -19.01
N ILE A 16 -28.63 39.46 -18.99
CA ILE A 16 -29.55 39.00 -17.93
C ILE A 16 -29.82 37.48 -18.06
N LEU A 17 -29.89 36.95 -19.28
CA LEU A 17 -30.04 35.50 -19.51
C LEU A 17 -28.76 34.71 -19.13
N PHE A 18 -27.57 35.29 -19.29
CA PHE A 18 -26.32 34.64 -18.85
C PHE A 18 -26.15 34.69 -17.32
N ALA A 19 -26.54 35.79 -16.67
CA ALA A 19 -26.54 35.87 -15.21
C ALA A 19 -27.57 34.91 -14.57
N ALA A 20 -28.75 34.73 -15.18
CA ALA A 20 -29.75 33.78 -14.70
C ALA A 20 -29.31 32.31 -14.87
N ALA A 21 -28.62 31.96 -15.97
CA ALA A 21 -28.11 30.60 -16.18
C ALA A 21 -26.98 30.24 -15.19
N VAL A 22 -26.13 31.21 -14.82
CA VAL A 22 -25.05 31.00 -13.83
C VAL A 22 -25.61 30.88 -12.40
N ILE A 23 -26.72 31.54 -12.08
CA ILE A 23 -27.37 31.44 -10.76
C ILE A 23 -28.15 30.12 -10.60
N LEU A 24 -28.78 29.59 -11.67
CA LEU A 24 -29.42 28.27 -11.64
C LEU A 24 -28.41 27.10 -11.72
N ALA A 25 -27.28 27.27 -12.40
CA ALA A 25 -26.20 26.27 -12.41
C ALA A 25 -25.38 26.28 -11.11
N GLY A 26 -25.19 27.45 -10.47
CA GLY A 26 -24.43 27.58 -9.23
C GLY A 26 -25.07 26.87 -8.04
N ALA A 27 -26.40 27.00 -7.87
CA ALA A 27 -27.13 26.30 -6.81
C ALA A 27 -27.19 24.78 -7.05
N SER A 28 -27.25 24.35 -8.32
CA SER A 28 -27.29 22.94 -8.72
C SER A 28 -25.92 22.25 -8.66
N VAL A 29 -24.84 22.97 -8.98
CA VAL A 29 -23.47 22.44 -8.87
C VAL A 29 -23.03 22.42 -7.40
N LEU A 30 -23.39 23.44 -6.59
CA LEU A 30 -23.14 23.37 -5.14
C LEU A 30 -23.99 22.32 -4.45
N SER A 31 -25.26 22.09 -4.85
CA SER A 31 -26.05 21.00 -4.28
C SER A 31 -25.50 19.64 -4.67
N VAL A 32 -25.10 19.43 -5.93
CA VAL A 32 -24.46 18.19 -6.39
C VAL A 32 -23.10 17.95 -5.73
N LEU A 33 -22.26 18.97 -5.57
CA LEU A 33 -20.97 18.85 -4.87
C LEU A 33 -21.13 18.63 -3.36
N ARG A 34 -22.16 19.23 -2.73
CA ARG A 34 -22.48 19.05 -1.31
C ARG A 34 -23.18 17.71 -1.03
N GLN A 35 -23.92 17.19 -2.00
CA GLN A 35 -24.58 15.89 -1.93
C GLN A 35 -23.61 14.75 -2.23
N ALA A 36 -22.62 14.96 -3.10
CA ALA A 36 -21.55 13.99 -3.37
C ALA A 36 -20.51 13.89 -2.24
N SER A 37 -20.27 14.96 -1.47
CA SER A 37 -19.27 14.95 -0.38
C SER A 37 -19.79 14.38 0.94
N HIS A 38 -21.11 14.38 1.17
CA HIS A 38 -21.71 13.88 2.40
C HIS A 38 -22.29 12.46 2.33
N GLN A 39 -22.50 11.88 1.15
CA GLN A 39 -23.21 10.59 1.02
C GLN A 39 -22.36 9.32 1.07
N ASN A 40 -21.02 9.36 1.09
CA ASN A 40 -20.26 8.10 0.88
C ASN A 40 -19.15 7.77 1.90
N PHE A 41 -18.89 8.64 2.88
CA PHE A 41 -17.87 8.33 3.89
C PHE A 41 -18.46 7.72 5.18
N ALA A 42 -19.59 8.25 5.66
CA ALA A 42 -20.23 7.76 6.88
C ALA A 42 -20.92 6.41 6.69
N ASP A 43 -21.47 6.15 5.51
CA ASP A 43 -22.24 4.93 5.22
C ASP A 43 -21.38 3.65 5.16
N ASN A 44 -20.05 3.80 5.09
CA ASN A 44 -19.08 2.69 5.10
C ASN A 44 -18.29 2.59 6.41
N ILE A 45 -18.66 3.38 7.44
CA ILE A 45 -18.07 3.24 8.78
C ILE A 45 -18.91 2.20 9.53
N PRO A 46 -18.32 1.07 9.97
CA PRO A 46 -19.05 0.09 10.75
C PRO A 46 -19.64 0.73 12.01
N ALA A 47 -20.91 0.46 12.29
CA ALA A 47 -21.64 1.03 13.42
C ALA A 47 -21.22 0.43 14.77
N SER A 48 -20.49 -0.69 14.76
CA SER A 48 -19.90 -1.30 15.97
C SER A 48 -18.54 -1.97 15.72
N LEU A 49 -17.85 -2.33 16.81
CA LEU A 49 -16.64 -3.14 16.73
C LEU A 49 -16.92 -4.54 16.20
N GLU A 50 -18.09 -5.12 16.48
CA GLU A 50 -18.48 -6.41 15.89
C GLU A 50 -18.68 -6.28 14.37
N GLU A 51 -19.31 -5.21 13.90
CA GLU A 51 -19.47 -4.96 12.46
C GLU A 51 -18.10 -4.74 11.81
N ALA A 52 -17.23 -3.92 12.40
CA ALA A 52 -15.86 -3.70 11.94
C ALA A 52 -15.04 -5.00 11.91
N ALA A 53 -15.18 -5.84 12.93
CA ALA A 53 -14.51 -7.14 13.01
C ALA A 53 -15.07 -8.14 11.99
N SER A 54 -16.34 -8.02 11.59
CA SER A 54 -16.93 -8.84 10.54
C SER A 54 -16.52 -8.40 9.12
N MET A 55 -16.13 -7.13 8.95
CA MET A 55 -15.62 -6.59 7.68
C MET A 55 -14.20 -7.06 7.34
N ILE A 56 -13.43 -7.53 8.32
CA ILE A 56 -12.05 -8.00 8.11
C ILE A 56 -12.00 -9.50 8.37
N SER A 57 -11.67 -10.28 7.34
CA SER A 57 -11.54 -11.74 7.43
C SER A 57 -10.23 -12.21 6.82
N GLY A 58 -9.85 -13.46 7.10
CA GLY A 58 -8.61 -14.07 6.63
C GLY A 58 -7.56 -14.17 7.72
N SER A 59 -6.29 -14.23 7.31
CA SER A 59 -5.18 -14.53 8.21
C SER A 59 -4.17 -13.40 8.32
N VAL A 60 -3.65 -13.21 9.52
CA VAL A 60 -2.55 -12.29 9.79
C VAL A 60 -1.27 -13.10 10.01
N VAL A 61 -0.20 -12.70 9.35
CA VAL A 61 1.16 -13.15 9.67
C VAL A 61 1.86 -12.05 10.46
N TYR A 62 2.52 -12.41 11.55
CA TYR A 62 3.15 -11.45 12.44
C TYR A 62 4.40 -12.04 13.08
N GLN A 63 5.31 -11.14 13.48
CA GLN A 63 6.45 -11.52 14.32
C GLN A 63 6.05 -11.39 15.79
N ARG A 64 6.50 -12.33 16.61
CA ARG A 64 6.31 -12.32 18.06
C ARG A 64 7.50 -12.99 18.73
N GLU A 65 7.90 -12.48 19.89
CA GLU A 65 8.85 -13.16 20.76
C GLU A 65 8.25 -14.47 21.30
N SER A 66 8.90 -15.59 21.00
CA SER A 66 8.50 -16.92 21.44
C SER A 66 8.81 -17.13 22.93
N GLU A 67 8.33 -18.24 23.50
CA GLU A 67 8.65 -18.65 24.88
C GLU A 67 10.15 -18.79 25.14
N THR A 68 10.94 -19.04 24.09
CA THR A 68 12.40 -19.11 24.15
C THR A 68 13.09 -17.76 23.92
N LEU A 69 12.36 -16.65 23.98
CA LEU A 69 12.86 -15.27 23.79
C LEU A 69 13.50 -15.00 22.42
N VAL A 70 13.04 -15.72 21.40
CA VAL A 70 13.50 -15.55 20.01
C VAL A 70 12.34 -15.03 19.16
N GLU A 71 12.56 -13.94 18.42
CA GLU A 71 11.60 -13.44 17.42
C GLU A 71 11.24 -14.56 16.44
N SER A 72 9.95 -14.84 16.31
CA SER A 72 9.45 -15.95 15.51
C SER A 72 8.23 -15.51 14.70
N ILE A 73 7.99 -16.20 13.59
CA ILE A 73 6.87 -15.93 12.69
C ILE A 73 5.68 -16.79 13.09
N TYR A 74 4.56 -16.13 13.34
CA TYR A 74 3.28 -16.74 13.66
C TYR A 74 2.22 -16.36 12.64
N ARG A 75 1.21 -17.22 12.52
CA ARG A 75 -0.05 -16.93 11.82
C ARG A 75 -1.22 -17.09 12.75
N THR A 76 -2.20 -16.21 12.64
CA THR A 76 -3.52 -16.36 13.27
C THR A 76 -4.61 -16.10 12.24
N GLU A 77 -5.78 -16.71 12.47
CA GLU A 77 -6.99 -16.32 11.75
C GLU A 77 -7.66 -15.17 12.49
N ILE A 78 -8.17 -14.18 11.76
CA ILE A 78 -8.87 -13.04 12.35
C ILE A 78 -10.10 -13.54 13.11
N GLY A 79 -10.30 -13.02 14.33
CA GLY A 79 -11.35 -13.46 15.25
C GLY A 79 -11.05 -14.76 16.01
N SER A 80 -9.94 -15.45 15.70
CA SER A 80 -9.51 -16.65 16.43
C SER A 80 -8.59 -16.32 17.61
N ARG A 81 -8.63 -17.16 18.64
CA ARG A 81 -7.63 -17.18 19.72
C ARG A 81 -6.44 -18.10 19.41
N GLY A 82 -6.55 -18.92 18.37
CA GLY A 82 -5.52 -19.88 17.97
C GLY A 82 -4.41 -19.22 17.15
N GLN A 83 -3.16 -19.56 17.46
CA GLN A 83 -1.99 -19.13 16.71
C GLN A 83 -1.15 -20.35 16.30
N VAL A 84 -0.50 -20.26 15.14
CA VAL A 84 0.39 -21.29 14.61
C VAL A 84 1.79 -20.72 14.49
N LEU A 85 2.78 -21.39 15.10
CA LEU A 85 4.20 -21.10 14.87
C LEU A 85 4.60 -21.63 13.48
N LEU A 86 5.02 -20.74 12.59
CA LEU A 86 5.47 -21.12 11.24
C LEU A 86 6.98 -21.26 11.15
N ALA A 87 7.72 -20.36 11.81
CA ALA A 87 9.19 -20.36 11.75
C ALA A 87 9.78 -19.72 13.01
N LYS A 88 10.80 -20.35 13.60
CA LYS A 88 11.61 -19.75 14.69
C LYS A 88 12.63 -18.76 14.13
N ASP A 89 13.12 -17.83 14.94
CA ASP A 89 14.23 -16.93 14.55
C ASP A 89 13.95 -16.20 13.23
N GLY A 90 12.80 -15.54 13.15
CA GLY A 90 12.31 -14.89 11.95
C GLY A 90 11.61 -13.58 12.27
N ARG A 91 11.75 -12.60 11.37
CA ARG A 91 11.21 -11.25 11.52
C ARG A 91 10.77 -10.63 10.19
N TYR A 92 10.01 -9.56 10.27
CA TYR A 92 9.46 -8.79 9.15
C TYR A 92 8.73 -9.65 8.10
N PRO A 93 7.73 -10.46 8.48
CA PRO A 93 7.02 -11.28 7.52
C PRO A 93 6.21 -10.43 6.54
N ARG A 94 6.05 -10.95 5.32
CA ARG A 94 5.20 -10.39 4.25
C ARG A 94 4.47 -11.51 3.53
N TRP A 95 3.18 -11.33 3.28
CA TRP A 95 2.44 -12.17 2.34
C TRP A 95 2.90 -11.89 0.91
N SER A 96 2.94 -12.91 0.06
CA SER A 96 2.98 -12.70 -1.39
C SER A 96 1.67 -12.04 -1.87
N PRO A 97 1.68 -11.34 -3.02
CA PRO A 97 0.48 -10.68 -3.55
C PRO A 97 -0.73 -11.62 -3.75
N ASP A 98 -0.47 -12.88 -4.08
CA ASP A 98 -1.48 -13.95 -4.23
C ASP A 98 -1.87 -14.64 -2.91
N GLY A 99 -1.25 -14.25 -1.79
CA GLY A 99 -1.47 -14.83 -0.46
C GLY A 99 -0.97 -16.28 -0.28
N SER A 100 -0.29 -16.86 -1.26
CA SER A 100 0.09 -18.28 -1.24
C SER A 100 1.41 -18.56 -0.50
N LYS A 101 2.28 -17.54 -0.36
CA LYS A 101 3.60 -17.63 0.26
C LYS A 101 3.80 -16.57 1.35
N ILE A 102 4.79 -16.82 2.19
CA ILE A 102 5.28 -15.89 3.21
C ILE A 102 6.79 -15.72 3.00
N ALA A 103 7.22 -14.47 2.81
CA ALA A 103 8.64 -14.11 2.88
C ALA A 103 8.95 -13.49 4.24
N PHE A 104 10.16 -13.70 4.74
CA PHE A 104 10.62 -13.11 6.01
C PHE A 104 12.15 -13.06 6.06
N ILE A 105 12.69 -12.42 7.08
CA ILE A 105 14.13 -12.35 7.32
C ILE A 105 14.51 -13.29 8.46
N ARG A 106 15.53 -14.12 8.27
CA ARG A 106 16.16 -14.93 9.33
C ARG A 106 17.67 -14.72 9.24
N ARG A 107 18.28 -14.22 10.32
CA ARG A 107 19.74 -13.97 10.40
C ARG A 107 20.32 -13.15 9.23
N GLY A 108 19.52 -12.26 8.63
CA GLY A 108 19.92 -11.46 7.47
C GLY A 108 19.72 -12.13 6.11
N SER A 109 19.33 -13.40 6.07
CA SER A 109 18.89 -14.09 4.85
C SER A 109 17.42 -13.77 4.52
N VAL A 110 17.10 -13.71 3.22
CA VAL A 110 15.72 -13.66 2.74
C VAL A 110 15.19 -15.09 2.63
N MET A 111 14.14 -15.38 3.38
CA MET A 111 13.49 -16.69 3.47
C MET A 111 12.16 -16.68 2.72
N LEU A 112 11.75 -17.86 2.24
CA LEU A 112 10.43 -18.09 1.64
C LEU A 112 9.85 -19.39 2.16
N MET A 113 8.55 -19.41 2.43
CA MET A 113 7.78 -20.62 2.74
C MET A 113 6.35 -20.52 2.19
N ASN A 114 5.66 -21.65 2.13
CA ASN A 114 4.22 -21.70 1.86
C ASN A 114 3.43 -21.05 3.01
N ARG A 115 2.18 -20.65 2.72
CA ARG A 115 1.23 -20.11 3.72
C ARG A 115 1.11 -20.97 4.99
N ASP A 116 1.25 -22.28 4.88
CA ASP A 116 1.17 -23.25 5.98
C ASP A 116 2.51 -23.52 6.68
N GLY A 117 3.60 -22.86 6.25
CA GLY A 117 4.95 -23.04 6.79
C GLY A 117 5.77 -24.15 6.13
N THR A 118 5.20 -24.89 5.18
CA THR A 118 5.94 -25.91 4.41
C THR A 118 6.84 -25.28 3.34
N ASP A 119 7.75 -26.07 2.75
CA ASP A 119 8.68 -25.62 1.70
C ASP A 119 9.52 -24.39 2.11
N LEU A 120 9.96 -24.38 3.37
CA LEU A 120 10.84 -23.34 3.90
C LEU A 120 12.22 -23.44 3.23
N ARG A 121 12.63 -22.36 2.56
CA ARG A 121 13.91 -22.26 1.86
C ARG A 121 14.50 -20.86 1.89
N GLU A 122 15.80 -20.79 1.67
CA GLU A 122 16.53 -19.53 1.48
C GLU A 122 16.47 -19.10 0.01
N LEU A 123 16.17 -17.82 -0.22
CA LEU A 123 16.24 -17.18 -1.54
C LEU A 123 17.55 -16.40 -1.69
N ALA A 124 17.95 -15.66 -0.66
CA ALA A 124 19.18 -14.88 -0.65
C ALA A 124 19.92 -15.12 0.68
N PRO A 125 20.88 -16.06 0.71
CA PRO A 125 21.65 -16.39 1.91
C PRO A 125 22.60 -15.24 2.29
N ASP A 126 22.72 -14.96 3.59
CA ASP A 126 23.66 -13.99 4.18
C ASP A 126 23.64 -12.60 3.51
N ALA A 127 22.50 -12.22 2.94
CA ALA A 127 22.36 -11.02 2.12
C ALA A 127 22.36 -9.71 2.93
N GLY A 128 22.44 -9.80 4.27
CA GLY A 128 22.40 -8.65 5.16
C GLY A 128 21.06 -7.93 5.14
N ALA A 129 19.95 -8.63 4.84
CA ALA A 129 18.63 -8.04 4.71
C ALA A 129 18.13 -7.42 6.04
N ARG A 130 17.61 -6.20 5.96
CA ARG A 130 17.09 -5.42 7.09
C ARG A 130 15.58 -5.15 7.01
N ALA A 131 15.04 -5.06 5.79
CA ALA A 131 13.61 -4.97 5.50
C ALA A 131 13.34 -5.61 4.14
N ILE A 132 12.10 -6.07 3.90
CA ILE A 132 11.67 -6.69 2.64
C ILE A 132 10.34 -6.13 2.15
N ALA A 133 10.11 -6.18 0.84
CA ALA A 133 8.83 -5.95 0.18
C ALA A 133 8.67 -6.93 -0.99
N TYR A 134 7.48 -7.48 -1.18
CA TYR A 134 7.18 -8.23 -2.40
C TYR A 134 7.01 -7.26 -3.56
N HIS A 135 7.58 -7.60 -4.71
CA HIS A 135 7.18 -6.94 -5.93
C HIS A 135 5.73 -7.35 -6.29
N PRO A 136 4.85 -6.43 -6.73
CA PRO A 136 3.44 -6.73 -7.04
C PRO A 136 3.25 -7.83 -8.09
N ASN A 137 4.22 -8.00 -8.99
CA ASN A 137 4.27 -9.10 -9.96
C ASN A 137 4.36 -10.51 -9.33
N GLY A 138 4.59 -10.63 -8.02
CA GLY A 138 4.68 -11.90 -7.30
C GLY A 138 5.92 -12.75 -7.58
N ARG A 139 6.85 -12.25 -8.42
CA ARG A 139 8.04 -12.99 -8.87
C ARG A 139 9.31 -12.59 -8.14
N GLU A 140 9.34 -11.41 -7.54
CA GLU A 140 10.54 -10.85 -6.92
C GLU A 140 10.29 -10.38 -5.49
N ILE A 141 11.33 -10.42 -4.67
CA ILE A 141 11.35 -9.79 -3.35
C ILE A 141 12.45 -8.73 -3.36
N LEU A 142 12.07 -7.51 -3.03
CA LEU A 142 12.99 -6.42 -2.74
C LEU A 142 13.44 -6.51 -1.30
N PHE A 143 14.70 -6.18 -1.05
CA PHE A 143 15.25 -6.09 0.28
C PHE A 143 16.34 -5.04 0.38
N THR A 144 16.55 -4.51 1.59
CA THR A 144 17.62 -3.54 1.82
C THR A 144 18.72 -4.14 2.66
N THR A 145 19.95 -3.84 2.30
CA THR A 145 21.15 -4.08 3.12
C THR A 145 21.45 -2.90 4.03
N GLY A 146 20.61 -1.86 3.99
CA GLY A 146 20.75 -0.56 4.62
C GLY A 146 21.61 0.44 3.86
N GLU A 147 22.41 0.05 2.88
CA GLU A 147 23.10 0.97 1.95
C GLU A 147 22.61 0.84 0.51
N LYS A 148 21.98 -0.30 0.21
CA LYS A 148 21.48 -0.68 -1.11
C LYS A 148 20.04 -1.19 -1.01
N ILE A 149 19.32 -1.05 -2.12
CA ILE A 149 18.14 -1.85 -2.42
C ILE A 149 18.56 -2.92 -3.41
N MET A 150 18.21 -4.16 -3.09
CA MET A 150 18.47 -5.34 -3.88
C MET A 150 17.14 -6.00 -4.24
N SER A 151 17.11 -6.78 -5.31
CA SER A 151 16.03 -7.71 -5.62
C SER A 151 16.55 -9.14 -5.63
N VAL A 152 15.68 -10.09 -5.28
CA VAL A 152 15.89 -11.52 -5.55
C VAL A 152 14.72 -12.07 -6.35
N ASP A 153 15.02 -12.68 -7.49
CA ASP A 153 14.05 -13.42 -8.30
C ASP A 153 13.72 -14.76 -7.63
N ILE A 154 12.45 -15.03 -7.35
CA ILE A 154 12.03 -16.18 -6.55
C ILE A 154 12.36 -17.51 -7.25
N PRO A 155 12.05 -17.71 -8.56
CA PRO A 155 12.34 -18.98 -9.24
C PRO A 155 13.84 -19.26 -9.40
N THR A 156 14.62 -18.25 -9.81
CA THR A 156 16.03 -18.43 -10.17
C THR A 156 16.99 -18.15 -9.01
N ARG A 157 16.51 -17.53 -7.93
CA ARG A 157 17.31 -17.01 -6.79
C ARG A 157 18.37 -16.01 -7.21
N LEU A 158 18.20 -15.39 -8.38
CA LEU A 158 19.14 -14.40 -8.88
C LEU A 158 18.98 -13.10 -8.09
N VAL A 159 20.07 -12.68 -7.45
CA VAL A 159 20.13 -11.42 -6.69
C VAL A 159 20.72 -10.31 -7.56
N ARG A 160 20.08 -9.14 -7.58
CA ARG A 160 20.55 -7.96 -8.32
C ARG A 160 20.47 -6.71 -7.48
N GLU A 161 21.37 -5.77 -7.73
CA GLU A 161 21.27 -4.43 -7.17
C GLU A 161 20.22 -3.63 -7.97
N VAL A 162 19.32 -2.96 -7.26
CA VAL A 162 18.31 -2.07 -7.83
C VAL A 162 18.79 -0.62 -7.73
N THR A 163 19.23 -0.21 -6.54
CA THR A 163 19.80 1.13 -6.30
C THR A 163 20.70 1.14 -5.07
N ASN A 164 21.49 2.20 -4.91
CA ASN A 164 22.45 2.38 -3.82
C ASN A 164 22.48 3.83 -3.30
N GLY A 165 23.25 4.08 -2.24
CA GLY A 165 23.57 5.43 -1.78
C GLY A 165 22.58 6.06 -0.80
N MET A 166 21.71 5.28 -0.17
CA MET A 166 20.83 5.78 0.89
C MET A 166 20.85 4.86 2.12
N THR A 167 20.64 5.43 3.32
CA THR A 167 20.45 4.65 4.54
C THR A 167 18.97 4.29 4.69
N PHE A 168 18.60 3.03 4.44
CA PHE A 168 17.19 2.62 4.40
C PHE A 168 16.75 1.94 5.71
N ALA A 169 15.62 2.39 6.28
CA ALA A 169 15.02 1.79 7.48
C ALA A 169 13.73 0.99 7.16
N GLY A 170 12.91 1.50 6.24
CA GLY A 170 11.71 0.84 5.72
C GLY A 170 11.57 1.08 4.23
N MET A 171 10.97 0.13 3.53
CA MET A 171 10.64 0.24 2.12
C MET A 171 9.23 -0.26 1.84
N ASP A 172 8.61 0.31 0.83
CA ASP A 172 7.44 -0.26 0.18
C ASP A 172 7.46 0.07 -1.32
N ILE A 173 6.64 -0.64 -2.08
CA ILE A 173 6.54 -0.52 -3.53
C ILE A 173 5.09 -0.24 -3.93
N ASN A 174 4.88 0.63 -4.92
CA ASN A 174 3.52 0.90 -5.41
C ASN A 174 2.96 -0.27 -6.22
N GLU A 175 1.64 -0.24 -6.46
CA GLU A 175 0.90 -1.31 -7.15
C GLU A 175 1.44 -1.65 -8.54
N SER A 176 1.87 -0.66 -9.32
CA SER A 176 2.46 -0.87 -10.65
C SER A 176 3.87 -1.46 -10.60
N GLY A 177 4.52 -1.47 -9.45
CA GLY A 177 5.85 -2.03 -9.28
C GLY A 177 6.96 -1.17 -9.85
N ASP A 178 6.74 0.12 -10.11
CA ASP A 178 7.71 1.01 -10.76
C ASP A 178 8.28 2.08 -9.82
N ARG A 179 7.73 2.22 -8.60
CA ARG A 179 8.15 3.23 -7.62
C ARG A 179 8.34 2.66 -6.25
N LEU A 180 9.42 3.10 -5.60
CA LEU A 180 9.71 2.80 -4.21
C LEU A 180 9.40 3.97 -3.28
N LEU A 181 8.73 3.66 -2.17
CA LEU A 181 8.72 4.50 -0.98
C LEU A 181 9.84 4.01 -0.07
N VAL A 182 10.74 4.90 0.33
CA VAL A 182 11.81 4.56 1.27
C VAL A 182 11.89 5.57 2.40
N SER A 183 12.02 5.07 3.63
CA SER A 183 12.38 5.91 4.77
C SER A 183 13.88 5.88 4.97
N ALA A 184 14.50 7.06 4.87
CA ALA A 184 15.89 7.30 5.25
C ALA A 184 15.94 8.16 6.50
N ARG A 185 17.00 8.06 7.31
CA ARG A 185 17.12 8.76 8.62
C ARG A 185 16.74 10.25 8.51
N GLY A 186 15.52 10.59 8.98
CA GLY A 186 14.99 11.96 9.01
C GLY A 186 14.40 12.50 7.69
N ARG A 187 14.35 11.70 6.62
CA ARG A 187 13.76 12.09 5.33
C ARG A 187 12.94 10.94 4.74
N VAL A 188 11.65 11.18 4.49
CA VAL A 188 10.89 10.35 3.55
C VAL A 188 11.39 10.73 2.16
N ILE A 189 12.01 9.78 1.45
CA ILE A 189 12.44 10.00 0.08
C ILE A 189 11.44 9.27 -0.82
N TYR A 190 10.75 10.03 -1.65
CA TYR A 190 9.81 9.51 -2.64
C TYR A 190 10.53 9.28 -3.96
N ALA A 191 10.29 8.11 -4.54
CA ALA A 191 10.42 7.75 -5.94
C ALA A 191 11.84 7.77 -6.52
N ALA A 192 12.52 6.62 -6.40
CA ALA A 192 13.33 6.15 -7.51
C ALA A 192 12.40 5.39 -8.47
N ASN A 193 12.52 5.66 -9.77
CA ASN A 193 12.03 4.74 -10.79
C ASN A 193 12.93 3.51 -10.78
N MET A 194 12.34 2.32 -10.82
CA MET A 194 13.08 1.07 -11.01
C MET A 194 13.33 0.77 -12.49
#